data_AF-A0A6L5ZL95-F1
#
_entry.id   AF-A0A6L5ZL95-F1
#
_cell.length_a   1.000
_cell.length_b   1.000
_cell.length_c   1.000
_cell.angle_alpha   90.00
_cell.angle_beta   90.00
_cell.angle_gamma   90.00
#
_symmetry.space_group_name_H-M   'P 1'
#
loop_
_entity.id
_entity.type
_entity.pdbx_description
1 polymer ?
#
loop_
_entity_poly.entity_id
_entity_poly.type
_entity_poly.pdbx_seq_one_letter_code
_entity_poly.pdbx_strand_id
1 'polypeptide(L)'
;LMQDRLPALGVRYAGSVEGHDVASGARAQVIVTDGFTGNVLLKGIEGAVGWAAQQMALAYGDPRPARAVVTGTATGDFAAGMLLGVNGITVIGHGAGSPNEIAACIRLAARAAKTDLIGLTQRTFSTLLERIK
;
A
#
# COMPACT_ATOMS: atom_id res chain seq x y z
N LEU A 1 5.88 -21.44 11.06
CA LEU A 1 6.32 -21.27 9.65
C LEU A 1 6.78 -19.83 9.36
N MET A 2 5.90 -18.83 9.29
CA MET A 2 6.32 -17.44 9.00
C MET A 2 7.11 -16.81 10.16
N GLN A 3 6.70 -17.08 11.40
CA GLN A 3 7.37 -16.62 12.61
C GLN A 3 8.82 -17.12 12.72
N ASP A 4 9.10 -18.31 12.17
CA ASP A 4 10.42 -18.94 12.24
C ASP A 4 11.31 -18.55 11.03
N ARG A 5 10.70 -18.28 9.86
CA ARG A 5 11.43 -18.06 8.60
C ARG A 5 11.76 -16.60 8.32
N LEU A 6 10.88 -15.67 8.69
CA LEU A 6 11.05 -14.24 8.41
C LEU A 6 12.19 -13.57 9.21
N PRO A 7 12.53 -13.97 10.45
CA PRO A 7 13.65 -13.37 11.18
C PRO A 7 15.00 -13.49 10.45
N ALA A 8 15.20 -14.56 9.67
CA ALA A 8 16.39 -14.74 8.84
C ALA A 8 16.55 -13.67 7.74
N LEU A 9 15.45 -13.00 7.38
CA LEU A 9 15.42 -11.88 6.43
C LEU A 9 15.35 -10.52 7.13
N GLY A 10 15.50 -10.48 8.46
CA GLY A 10 15.31 -9.25 9.24
C GLY A 10 13.86 -8.79 9.33
N VAL A 11 12.90 -9.66 9.01
CA VAL A 11 11.46 -9.33 9.03
C VAL A 11 10.80 -9.98 10.24
N ARG A 12 10.00 -9.22 10.97
CA ARG A 12 9.21 -9.70 12.12
C ARG A 12 7.80 -10.03 11.70
N TYR A 13 7.34 -11.25 12.00
CA TYR A 13 5.94 -11.62 11.84
C TYR A 13 5.11 -11.07 13.01
N ALA A 14 4.14 -10.19 12.72
CA ALA A 14 3.28 -9.56 13.73
C ALA A 14 2.01 -10.38 14.08
N GLY A 15 1.80 -11.51 13.40
CA GLY A 15 0.56 -12.29 13.52
C GLY A 15 -0.61 -11.66 12.76
N SER A 16 -1.83 -12.05 13.13
CA SER A 16 -3.06 -11.51 12.54
C SER A 16 -3.21 -10.02 12.85
N VAL A 17 -3.89 -9.32 11.94
CA VAL A 17 -4.12 -7.87 11.96
C VAL A 17 -5.62 -7.64 11.75
N GLU A 18 -6.22 -6.71 12.50
CA GLU A 18 -7.63 -6.36 12.34
C GLU A 18 -7.83 -5.09 11.50
N GLY A 19 -9.06 -4.84 11.02
CA GLY A 19 -9.33 -3.70 10.13
C GLY A 19 -8.91 -2.33 10.69
N HIS A 20 -8.99 -2.14 12.01
CA HIS A 20 -8.59 -0.89 12.66
C HIS A 20 -7.05 -0.73 12.78
N ASP A 21 -6.30 -1.82 12.79
CA ASP A 21 -4.84 -1.81 12.77
C ASP A 21 -4.29 -1.35 11.41
N VAL A 22 -5.04 -1.60 10.32
CA VAL A 22 -4.64 -1.28 8.94
C VAL A 22 -4.38 0.21 8.78
N ALA A 23 -5.31 1.05 9.27
CA ALA A 23 -5.21 2.50 9.12
C ALA A 23 -4.20 3.13 10.09
N SER A 24 -4.01 2.55 11.29
CA SER A 24 -3.10 3.09 12.29
C SER A 24 -1.64 2.70 12.06
N GLY A 25 -1.38 1.56 11.39
CA GLY A 25 -0.03 1.03 11.18
C GLY A 25 0.67 0.60 12.48
N ALA A 26 -0.03 0.62 13.61
CA ALA A 26 0.55 0.37 14.93
C ALA A 26 1.04 -1.08 15.08
N ARG A 27 0.36 -2.02 14.42
CA ARG A 27 0.64 -3.46 14.54
C ARG A 27 1.64 -3.97 13.50
N ALA A 28 1.49 -3.56 12.24
CA ALA A 28 2.31 -4.03 11.12
C ALA A 28 2.48 -2.94 10.06
N GLN A 29 3.67 -2.91 9.44
CA GLN A 29 3.99 -2.01 8.33
C GLN A 29 3.67 -2.61 6.96
N VAL A 30 3.58 -3.94 6.89
CA VAL A 30 3.23 -4.71 5.69
C VAL A 30 2.13 -5.69 6.09
N ILE A 31 1.00 -5.59 5.41
CA ILE A 31 -0.17 -6.44 5.61
C ILE A 31 -0.34 -7.28 4.35
N VAL A 32 -0.43 -8.60 4.52
CA VAL A 32 -0.56 -9.55 3.42
C VAL A 32 -1.95 -10.14 3.45
N THR A 33 -2.58 -10.18 2.28
CA THR A 33 -3.93 -10.70 2.07
C THR A 33 -4.04 -11.24 0.65
N ASP A 34 -5.04 -12.07 0.36
CA ASP A 34 -5.40 -12.38 -1.01
C ASP A 34 -5.98 -11.16 -1.73
N GLY A 35 -6.03 -11.22 -3.06
CA GLY A 35 -6.46 -10.11 -3.90
C GLY A 35 -7.93 -9.72 -3.74
N PHE A 36 -8.81 -10.66 -3.40
CA PHE A 36 -10.23 -10.36 -3.18
C PHE A 36 -10.41 -9.59 -1.88
N THR A 37 -9.91 -10.14 -0.77
CA THR A 37 -10.00 -9.50 0.54
C THR A 37 -9.28 -8.15 0.56
N GLY A 38 -8.10 -8.04 -0.05
CA GLY A 38 -7.35 -6.79 -0.15
C GLY A 38 -8.08 -5.72 -0.97
N ASN A 39 -8.71 -6.10 -2.08
CA ASN A 39 -9.48 -5.16 -2.90
C ASN A 39 -10.74 -4.68 -2.17
N VAL A 40 -11.48 -5.59 -1.53
CA VAL A 40 -12.66 -5.22 -0.73
C VAL A 40 -12.27 -4.31 0.43
N LEU A 41 -11.17 -4.61 1.13
CA LEU A 41 -10.67 -3.78 2.22
C LEU A 41 -10.25 -2.38 1.74
N LEU A 42 -9.43 -2.30 0.69
CA LEU A 42 -8.95 -1.03 0.14
C LEU A 42 -10.12 -0.14 -0.30
N LYS A 43 -11.04 -0.68 -1.12
CA LYS A 43 -12.21 0.06 -1.60
C LYS A 43 -13.20 0.38 -0.50
N GLY A 44 -13.31 -0.48 0.51
CA GLY A 44 -14.07 -0.20 1.72
C GLY A 44 -13.53 1.02 2.49
N ILE A 45 -12.22 1.11 2.68
CA ILE A 45 -11.57 2.24 3.36
C ILE A 45 -11.75 3.53 2.54
N GLU A 46 -11.48 3.50 1.24
CA GLU A 46 -11.68 4.66 0.34
C GLU A 46 -13.13 5.17 0.41
N GLY A 47 -14.11 4.26 0.33
CA GLY A 47 -15.53 4.59 0.41
C GLY A 47 -15.95 5.14 1.77
N ALA A 48 -15.47 4.56 2.87
CA ALA A 48 -15.75 5.02 4.22
C ALA A 48 -15.19 6.42 4.49
N VAL A 49 -13.96 6.70 4.04
CA VAL A 49 -13.34 8.03 4.11
C VAL A 49 -14.16 9.05 3.31
N GLY A 50 -14.52 8.71 2.07
CA GLY A 50 -15.33 9.58 1.22
C GLY A 50 -16.69 9.90 1.82
N TRP A 51 -17.38 8.89 2.36
CA TRP A 51 -18.66 9.06 3.05
C TRP A 51 -18.53 9.92 4.31
N ALA A 52 -17.56 9.63 5.18
CA ALA A 52 -17.34 10.40 6.40
C ALA A 52 -17.03 11.87 6.11
N ALA A 53 -16.22 12.13 5.07
CA ALA A 53 -15.94 13.48 4.59
C ALA A 53 -17.22 14.21 4.16
N GLN A 54 -18.10 13.57 3.38
CA GLN A 54 -19.37 14.18 2.98
C GLN A 54 -20.26 14.50 4.20
N GLN A 55 -20.37 13.59 5.15
CA GLN A 55 -21.15 13.81 6.37
C GLN A 55 -20.60 14.99 7.20
N MET A 56 -19.27 15.13 7.31
CA MET A 56 -18.65 16.27 7.95
C MET A 56 -18.99 17.59 7.24
N ALA A 57 -18.91 17.62 5.91
CA ALA A 57 -19.24 18.81 5.14
C ALA A 57 -20.68 19.28 5.39
N LEU A 58 -21.62 18.34 5.45
CA LEU A 58 -23.03 18.63 5.73
C LEU A 58 -23.23 19.11 7.18
N ALA A 59 -22.62 18.45 8.16
CA ALA A 59 -22.77 18.78 9.57
C ALA A 59 -22.22 20.18 9.92
N TYR A 60 -21.11 20.58 9.30
CA TYR A 60 -20.46 21.87 9.58
C TYR A 60 -20.82 22.98 8.57
N GLY A 61 -21.54 22.65 7.50
CA GLY A 61 -21.82 23.60 6.41
C GLY A 61 -20.57 24.09 5.67
N ASP A 62 -19.44 23.41 5.83
CA ASP A 62 -18.15 23.77 5.24
C ASP A 62 -17.47 22.53 4.65
N PRO A 63 -17.21 22.48 3.33
CA PRO A 63 -16.57 21.34 2.69
C PRO A 63 -15.05 21.30 2.85
N ARG A 64 -14.41 22.34 3.40
CA ARG A 64 -12.94 22.39 3.51
C ARG A 64 -12.36 21.30 4.42
N PRO A 65 -12.90 21.02 5.62
CA PRO A 65 -12.41 19.93 6.47
C PRO A 65 -12.56 18.56 5.80
N ALA A 66 -13.69 18.33 5.13
CA ALA A 66 -13.96 17.12 4.37
C ALA A 66 -12.93 16.89 3.26
N ARG A 67 -12.62 17.95 2.50
CA ARG A 67 -11.63 17.90 1.42
C ARG A 67 -10.23 17.65 1.95
N ALA A 68 -9.86 18.27 3.07
CA ALA A 68 -8.57 18.04 3.72
C ALA A 68 -8.38 16.57 4.14
N VAL A 69 -9.42 15.96 4.72
CA VAL A 69 -9.39 14.53 5.12
C VAL A 69 -9.18 13.64 3.90
N VAL A 70 -10.01 13.78 2.86
CA VAL A 70 -9.87 12.98 1.62
C VAL A 70 -8.50 13.17 0.98
N THR A 71 -8.00 14.41 0.90
CA THR A 71 -6.69 14.66 0.30
C THR A 71 -5.53 14.09 1.11
N GLY A 72 -5.65 14.08 2.44
CA GLY A 72 -4.62 13.57 3.34
C GLY A 72 -4.57 12.04 3.43
N THR A 73 -5.68 11.35 3.14
CA THR A 73 -5.79 9.90 3.36
C THR A 73 -6.02 9.08 2.08
N ALA A 74 -6.63 9.66 1.04
CA ALA A 74 -7.09 8.91 -0.14
C ALA A 74 -6.47 9.37 -1.48
N THR A 75 -5.82 10.54 -1.55
CA THR A 75 -5.28 11.07 -2.82
C THR A 75 -3.81 11.54 -2.72
N GLY A 76 -3.05 11.04 -1.74
CA GLY A 76 -1.64 11.40 -1.55
C GLY A 76 -0.67 10.70 -2.53
N ASP A 77 0.64 10.76 -2.23
CA ASP A 77 1.74 10.09 -2.96
C ASP A 77 1.57 8.55 -3.17
N PHE A 78 0.52 7.97 -2.59
CA PHE A 78 0.12 6.56 -2.68
C PHE A 78 -0.88 6.27 -3.81
N ALA A 79 -1.03 7.18 -4.79
CA ALA A 79 -1.93 7.02 -5.93
C ALA A 79 -1.55 5.90 -6.93
N ALA A 80 -0.56 5.07 -6.59
CA ALA A 80 0.03 4.09 -7.48
C ALA A 80 0.27 2.75 -6.76
N GLY A 81 -0.24 1.67 -7.35
CA GLY A 81 0.09 0.31 -6.94
C GLY A 81 1.31 -0.19 -7.72
N MET A 82 2.18 -0.98 -7.09
CA MET A 82 3.26 -1.67 -7.80
C MET A 82 2.86 -3.12 -8.06
N LEU A 83 2.99 -3.58 -9.31
CA LEU A 83 2.81 -4.99 -9.64
C LEU A 83 4.10 -5.74 -9.32
N LEU A 84 4.09 -6.46 -8.20
CA LEU A 84 5.20 -7.30 -7.76
C LEU A 84 5.13 -8.70 -8.39
N GLY A 85 6.27 -9.41 -8.42
CA GLY A 85 6.36 -10.78 -8.92
C GLY A 85 6.60 -10.90 -10.43
N VAL A 86 6.85 -9.77 -11.13
CA VAL A 86 7.25 -9.74 -12.54
C VAL A 86 8.72 -9.36 -12.67
N ASN A 87 9.36 -9.73 -13.80
CA ASN A 87 10.78 -9.42 -14.06
C ASN A 87 10.98 -7.98 -14.58
N GLY A 88 10.43 -7.00 -13.85
CA GLY A 88 10.46 -5.59 -14.25
C GLY A 88 9.74 -4.70 -13.25
N ILE A 89 9.97 -3.38 -13.39
CA ILE A 89 9.30 -2.38 -12.56
C ILE A 89 8.01 -1.97 -13.26
N THR A 90 6.88 -2.35 -12.65
CA THR A 90 5.55 -2.04 -13.18
C THR A 90 4.75 -1.27 -12.14
N VAL A 91 4.33 -0.06 -12.50
CA VAL A 91 3.53 0.83 -11.65
C VAL A 91 2.17 1.05 -12.31
N ILE A 92 1.11 0.83 -11.54
CA ILE A 92 -0.30 0.94 -11.94
C ILE A 92 -0.87 2.17 -11.25
N GLY A 93 -1.07 3.24 -12.02
CA GLY A 93 -1.79 4.43 -11.57
C GLY A 93 -3.29 4.34 -11.78
N HIS A 94 -4.03 5.32 -11.28
CA HIS A 94 -5.45 5.46 -11.55
C HIS A 94 -5.71 5.89 -13.01
N GLY A 95 -6.74 5.30 -13.64
CA GLY A 95 -7.10 5.64 -15.03
C GLY A 95 -7.55 7.09 -15.23
N ALA A 96 -8.07 7.73 -14.19
CA ALA A 96 -8.43 9.16 -14.18
C ALA A 96 -7.34 10.06 -13.55
N GLY A 97 -6.08 9.56 -13.50
CA GLY A 97 -4.99 10.21 -12.78
C GLY A 97 -4.63 11.59 -13.33
N SER A 98 -4.48 12.55 -12.41
CA SER A 98 -3.97 13.89 -12.64
C SER A 98 -2.47 13.89 -12.99
N PRO A 99 -1.93 15.00 -13.54
CA PRO A 99 -0.49 15.13 -13.82
C PRO A 99 0.40 14.86 -12.59
N ASN A 100 -0.05 15.23 -11.40
CA ASN A 100 0.68 14.99 -10.16
C ASN A 100 0.73 13.50 -9.80
N GLU A 101 -0.35 12.76 -10.02
CA GLU A 101 -0.41 11.32 -9.79
C GLU A 101 0.46 10.56 -10.80
N ILE A 102 0.50 11.01 -12.06
CA ILE A 102 1.43 10.47 -13.06
C ILE A 102 2.88 10.73 -12.63
N ALA A 103 3.19 11.94 -12.17
CA ALA A 103 4.52 12.27 -11.65
C ALA A 103 4.89 11.41 -10.43
N ALA A 104 3.94 11.13 -9.53
CA ALA A 104 4.13 10.24 -8.39
C ALA A 104 4.44 8.79 -8.85
N CYS A 105 3.72 8.27 -9.86
CA CYS A 105 4.00 6.96 -10.46
C CYS A 105 5.43 6.88 -11.01
N ILE A 106 5.86 7.91 -11.75
CA ILE A 106 7.23 7.98 -12.31
C ILE A 106 8.27 8.03 -11.19
N ARG A 107 8.05 8.82 -10.14
CA ARG A 107 8.95 8.89 -8.98
C ARG A 107 9.04 7.55 -8.24
N LEU A 108 7.92 6.83 -8.12
CA LEU A 108 7.90 5.49 -7.53
C LEU A 108 8.71 4.50 -8.38
N ALA A 109 8.51 4.48 -9.70
CA ALA A 109 9.27 3.65 -10.61
C ALA A 109 10.78 3.96 -10.56
N ALA A 110 11.15 5.24 -10.59
CA ALA A 110 12.54 5.68 -10.48
C ALA A 110 13.17 5.29 -9.14
N ARG A 111 12.41 5.35 -8.04
CA ARG A 111 12.86 4.89 -6.72
C ARG A 111 13.11 3.39 -6.73
N ALA A 112 12.18 2.60 -7.23
CA ALA A 112 12.33 1.14 -7.34
C ALA A 112 13.54 0.73 -8.19
N ALA A 113 13.82 1.48 -9.27
CA ALA A 113 15.00 1.28 -10.11
C ALA A 113 16.29 1.62 -9.36
N LYS A 114 16.31 2.79 -8.70
CA LYS A 114 17.48 3.24 -7.93
C LYS A 114 17.84 2.30 -6.79
N THR A 115 16.85 1.64 -6.19
CA THR A 115 17.07 0.65 -5.12
C THR A 115 17.39 -0.75 -5.62
N ASP A 116 17.44 -1.01 -6.94
CA ASP A 116 17.54 -2.35 -7.50
C ASP A 116 16.48 -3.31 -6.90
N LEU A 117 15.21 -2.86 -6.87
CA LEU A 117 14.14 -3.62 -6.21
C LEU A 117 14.01 -5.03 -6.78
N ILE A 118 14.14 -5.19 -8.10
CA ILE A 118 14.03 -6.47 -8.78
C ILE A 118 15.18 -7.39 -8.39
N GLY A 119 16.43 -6.92 -8.47
CA GLY A 119 17.58 -7.72 -8.08
C GLY A 119 17.57 -8.08 -6.59
N LEU A 120 17.19 -7.14 -5.71
CA LEU A 120 17.03 -7.41 -4.27
C LEU A 120 15.98 -8.47 -4.00
N THR A 121 14.83 -8.39 -4.67
CA THR A 121 13.75 -9.38 -4.54
C THR A 121 14.23 -10.75 -4.99
N GLN A 122 14.85 -10.85 -6.18
CA GLN A 122 15.39 -12.11 -6.70
C GLN A 122 16.43 -12.73 -5.75
N ARG A 123 17.41 -11.95 -5.27
CA ARG A 123 18.42 -12.42 -4.32
C ARG A 123 17.79 -12.94 -3.03
N THR A 124 16.84 -12.18 -2.47
CA THR A 124 16.14 -12.53 -1.23
C THR A 124 15.36 -13.83 -1.39
N PHE A 125 14.63 -14.00 -2.50
CA PHE A 125 13.90 -15.23 -2.79
C PHE A 125 14.84 -16.43 -2.98
N SER A 126 15.96 -16.27 -3.69
CA SER A 126 16.96 -17.33 -3.83
C SER A 126 17.50 -17.79 -2.48
N THR A 127 17.90 -16.86 -1.61
CA THR A 127 18.37 -17.19 -0.25
C THR A 127 17.29 -17.89 0.57
N LEU A 128 16.02 -17.48 0.44
CA LEU A 128 14.92 -18.13 1.13
C LEU A 128 14.68 -19.55 0.60
N LEU A 129 14.71 -19.77 -0.72
CA LEU A 129 14.53 -21.08 -1.34
C LEU A 129 15.65 -22.06 -1.00
N GLU A 130 16.90 -21.61 -0.96
CA GLU A 130 18.05 -22.42 -0.54
C GLU A 130 17.91 -22.91 0.90
N ARG A 131 17.29 -22.12 1.78
CA ARG A 131 17.07 -22.47 3.19
C ARG A 131 15.84 -23.34 3.45
N ILE A 132 14.98 -23.51 2.44
CA ILE A 132 13.75 -24.32 2.54
C ILE A 132 13.94 -25.72 1.95
N LYS A 133 14.93 -25.89 1.06
CA LYS A 133 15.44 -27.21 0.66
C LYS A 133 16.20 -27.85 1.81
#